data_AF-A0A6B3MEQ0-F1
#
_entry.id   AF-A0A6B3MEQ0-F1
#
_cell.length_a   1.000
_cell.length_b   1.000
_cell.length_c   1.000
_cell.angle_alpha   90.00
_cell.angle_beta   90.00
_cell.angle_gamma   90.00
#
_symmetry.space_group_name_H-M   'P 1'
#
loop_
_entity.id
_entity.type
_entity.pdbx_description
1 polymer ?
#
loop_
_entity_poly.entity_id
_entity_poly.type
_entity_poly.pdbx_seq_one_letter_code
_entity_poly.pdbx_strand_id
1 'polypeptide(L)'
;MNMFYCNNNQTHKILDIYEADWIDIFAEEKISTKRLLNKFISGFQLLWYWFDSRIWAVIPEAPSLTLGIIVYSLLLILWYLSILIMVMVIMGENPSFFGFNLASIFPDLPDLLSKFGNALGRLNLWISISIILSFIKIDKVIDLAHIVKLYLGVNQKSLSLKSKVRERIIYLLEDVLKDYENVTVVAHSFGVTIATDILADYYSLKPIKYITLGGQLRVLGYKNQWLQKEIKKLIENDSLLTWINYYSSDDWLGGDSWSKQDFNSKKFTSKPIELKFDRLERLLGKTHLHYLYYPIWAGALM
;
A
#
# COMPACT_ATOMS: atom_id res chain seq x y z
N MET A 1 5.84 24.00 -5.95
CA MET A 1 4.61 24.80 -5.81
C MET A 1 3.95 24.88 -7.18
N ASN A 2 2.88 24.12 -7.41
CA ASN A 2 2.11 24.18 -8.64
C ASN A 2 0.78 24.89 -8.30
N MET A 3 0.59 26.10 -8.80
CA MET A 3 -0.65 26.86 -8.62
C MET A 3 -1.70 26.38 -9.64
N PHE A 4 -2.88 26.00 -9.15
CA PHE A 4 -4.03 25.72 -10.01
C PHE A 4 -5.03 26.87 -9.88
N TYR A 5 -5.31 27.56 -10.98
CA TYR A 5 -6.32 28.61 -11.04
C TYR A 5 -7.66 28.01 -11.44
N CYS A 6 -8.64 28.03 -10.53
CA CYS A 6 -10.03 27.70 -10.86
C CYS A 6 -10.83 29.00 -10.91
N ASN A 7 -11.18 29.45 -12.13
CA ASN A 7 -11.87 30.72 -12.33
C ASN A 7 -13.39 30.48 -12.30
N ASN A 8 -13.99 30.59 -11.11
CA ASN A 8 -15.44 30.69 -10.97
C ASN A 8 -15.76 32.11 -10.48
N ASN A 9 -16.56 32.81 -11.26
CA ASN A 9 -16.83 34.25 -11.12
C ASN A 9 -17.15 34.66 -9.67
N GLN A 10 -16.39 35.66 -9.19
CA GLN A 10 -16.62 36.56 -8.05
C GLN A 10 -15.90 36.33 -6.70
N THR A 11 -15.01 35.35 -6.53
CA THR A 11 -13.95 35.44 -5.49
C THR A 11 -12.68 34.74 -5.99
N HIS A 12 -11.54 35.44 -6.01
CA HIS A 12 -10.26 34.80 -6.28
C HIS A 12 -9.92 33.86 -5.11
N LYS A 13 -10.20 32.57 -5.27
CA LYS A 13 -9.75 31.53 -4.33
C LYS A 13 -8.35 31.08 -4.77
N ILE A 14 -7.36 31.29 -3.90
CA ILE A 14 -6.00 30.77 -4.08
C ILE A 14 -5.97 29.38 -3.43
N LEU A 15 -5.50 28.38 -4.17
CA LEU A 15 -5.31 27.02 -3.70
C LEU A 15 -3.82 26.72 -3.67
N ASP A 16 -3.28 26.59 -2.46
CA ASP A 16 -1.89 26.18 -2.24
C ASP A 16 -1.85 24.69 -1.89
N ILE A 17 -1.01 23.94 -2.61
CA ILE A 17 -0.89 22.50 -2.48
C ILE A 17 0.46 22.17 -1.84
N TYR A 18 0.39 21.49 -0.69
CA TYR A 18 1.53 20.99 0.05
C TYR A 18 1.57 19.47 -0.07
N GLU A 19 2.71 18.94 -0.51
CA GLU A 19 2.93 17.50 -0.65
C GLU A 19 3.58 16.94 0.62
N ALA A 20 2.95 15.93 1.20
CA ALA A 20 3.46 15.23 2.37
C ALA A 20 4.13 13.92 1.96
N ASP A 21 5.36 13.99 1.41
CA ASP A 21 6.10 12.78 1.04
C ASP A 21 6.67 12.04 2.26
N TRP A 22 6.52 10.73 2.26
CA TRP A 22 6.91 9.81 3.33
C TRP A 22 7.65 8.58 2.80
N ILE A 23 7.75 8.39 1.48
CA ILE A 23 8.27 7.14 0.89
C ILE A 23 9.78 6.97 1.16
N ASP A 24 10.52 8.07 1.26
CA ASP A 24 11.94 8.15 1.57
C ASP A 24 12.28 7.61 2.96
N ILE A 25 11.35 7.71 3.93
CA ILE A 25 11.52 7.14 5.28
C ILE A 25 11.74 5.61 5.21
N PHE A 26 11.25 4.97 4.15
CA PHE A 26 11.39 3.54 3.89
C PHE A 26 12.47 3.19 2.87
N ALA A 27 13.33 4.15 2.46
CA ALA A 27 14.30 3.93 1.39
C ALA A 27 15.23 2.73 1.65
N GLU A 28 15.72 2.58 2.88
CA GLU A 28 16.60 1.49 3.30
C GLU A 28 15.87 0.15 3.51
N GLU A 29 14.54 0.17 3.53
CA GLU A 29 13.73 -1.01 3.83
C GLU A 29 13.31 -1.81 2.60
N LYS A 30 13.51 -1.26 1.40
CA LYS A 30 13.15 -1.90 0.12
C LYS A 30 13.78 -3.28 0.00
N ILE A 31 12.95 -4.32 -0.11
CA ILE A 31 13.39 -5.71 -0.28
C ILE A 31 14.20 -5.86 -1.55
N SER A 32 13.80 -5.17 -2.63
CA SER A 32 14.44 -5.21 -3.93
C SER A 32 15.94 -4.86 -3.91
N THR A 33 16.37 -4.05 -2.94
CA THR A 33 17.77 -3.61 -2.78
C THR A 33 18.60 -4.52 -1.87
N LYS A 34 17.97 -5.44 -1.14
CA LYS A 34 18.65 -6.31 -0.16
C LYS A 34 19.43 -7.43 -0.85
N ARG A 35 20.42 -7.99 -0.14
CA ARG A 35 21.14 -9.20 -0.56
C ARG A 35 20.18 -10.39 -0.74
N LEU A 36 20.55 -11.37 -1.57
CA LEU A 36 19.69 -12.52 -1.92
C LEU A 36 19.15 -13.27 -0.70
N LEU A 37 20.00 -13.56 0.29
CA LEU A 37 19.58 -14.21 1.54
C LEU A 37 18.49 -13.39 2.28
N ASN A 38 18.67 -12.08 2.36
CA ASN A 38 17.70 -11.20 3.00
C ASN A 38 16.41 -11.08 2.19
N LYS A 39 16.49 -11.13 0.85
CA LYS A 39 15.31 -11.22 -0.04
C LYS A 39 14.52 -12.50 0.21
N PHE A 40 15.22 -13.62 0.33
CA PHE A 40 14.63 -14.91 0.66
C PHE A 40 13.90 -14.86 2.01
N ILE A 41 14.59 -14.47 3.08
CA ILE A 41 13.99 -14.39 4.42
C ILE A 41 12.82 -13.40 4.45
N SER A 42 13.02 -12.19 3.92
CA SER A 42 11.98 -11.14 3.92
C SER A 42 10.79 -11.53 3.05
N GLY A 43 11.04 -12.21 1.93
CA GLY A 43 10.01 -12.72 1.03
C GLY A 43 9.16 -13.80 1.69
N PHE A 44 9.79 -14.76 2.38
CA PHE A 44 9.07 -15.76 3.16
C PHE A 44 8.20 -15.13 4.25
N GLN A 45 8.76 -14.19 5.01
CA GLN A 45 8.03 -13.46 6.04
C GLN A 45 6.91 -12.59 5.46
N LEU A 46 7.04 -12.13 4.21
CA LEU A 46 6.01 -11.34 3.54
C LEU A 46 4.86 -12.23 3.07
N LEU A 47 5.17 -13.38 2.47
CA LEU A 47 4.18 -14.40 2.14
C LEU A 47 3.39 -14.82 3.39
N TRP A 48 4.09 -15.25 4.44
CA TRP A 48 3.44 -15.65 5.68
C TRP A 48 2.53 -14.54 6.21
N TYR A 49 3.03 -13.31 6.25
CA TYR A 49 2.25 -12.17 6.73
C TYR A 49 0.95 -11.93 5.97
N TRP A 50 0.93 -12.08 4.64
CA TRP A 50 -0.28 -11.84 3.84
C TRP A 50 -1.21 -13.05 3.81
N PHE A 51 -0.67 -14.26 3.71
CA PHE A 51 -1.45 -15.50 3.66
C PHE A 51 -2.08 -15.88 5.01
N ASP A 52 -1.35 -15.76 6.11
CA ASP A 52 -1.87 -15.98 7.47
C ASP A 52 -2.56 -14.70 7.97
N SER A 53 -3.67 -14.31 7.33
CA SER A 53 -4.36 -13.11 7.76
C SER A 53 -5.85 -13.08 7.55
N ARG A 54 -6.53 -12.30 8.39
CA ARG A 54 -7.97 -12.02 8.32
C ARG A 54 -8.39 -11.23 7.08
N ILE A 55 -7.44 -10.84 6.23
CA ILE A 55 -7.72 -10.14 4.98
C ILE A 55 -8.68 -10.94 4.09
N TRP A 56 -8.60 -12.27 4.13
CA TRP A 56 -9.43 -13.15 3.31
C TRP A 56 -10.92 -13.09 3.67
N ALA A 57 -11.26 -12.63 4.88
CA ALA A 57 -12.65 -12.42 5.28
C ALA A 57 -13.33 -11.29 4.51
N VAL A 58 -12.57 -10.39 3.87
CA VAL A 58 -13.11 -9.28 3.08
C VAL A 58 -13.59 -9.70 1.68
N ILE A 59 -13.20 -10.91 1.22
CA ILE A 59 -13.49 -11.40 -0.12
C ILE A 59 -14.97 -11.26 -0.53
N PRO A 60 -15.94 -11.71 0.28
CA PRO A 60 -17.35 -11.61 -0.08
C PRO A 60 -17.87 -10.16 -0.10
N GLU A 61 -17.21 -9.23 0.60
CA GLU A 61 -17.68 -7.86 0.77
C GLU A 61 -17.12 -6.88 -0.26
N ALA A 62 -15.97 -7.21 -0.88
CA ALA A 62 -15.30 -6.34 -1.83
C ALA A 62 -14.76 -7.13 -3.05
N PRO A 63 -15.64 -7.62 -3.93
CA PRO A 63 -15.25 -8.53 -5.03
C PRO A 63 -14.27 -7.90 -6.03
N SER A 64 -14.31 -6.58 -6.25
CA SER A 64 -13.34 -5.89 -7.10
C SER A 64 -11.93 -5.90 -6.50
N LEU A 65 -11.81 -5.74 -5.18
CA LEU A 65 -10.56 -5.83 -4.45
C LEU A 65 -10.04 -7.27 -4.39
N THR A 66 -10.94 -8.25 -4.29
CA THR A 66 -10.58 -9.68 -4.28
C THR A 66 -9.74 -10.06 -5.49
N LEU A 67 -10.13 -9.64 -6.68
CA LEU A 67 -9.38 -9.96 -7.89
C LEU A 67 -7.97 -9.36 -7.85
N GLY A 68 -7.85 -8.10 -7.42
CA GLY A 68 -6.56 -7.46 -7.18
C GLY A 68 -5.71 -8.25 -6.19
N ILE A 69 -6.25 -8.57 -5.02
CA ILE A 69 -5.57 -9.36 -3.97
C ILE A 69 -5.08 -10.70 -4.52
N ILE A 70 -5.90 -11.43 -5.27
CA ILE A 70 -5.53 -12.72 -5.86
C ILE A 70 -4.36 -12.54 -6.84
N VAL A 71 -4.47 -11.58 -7.76
CA VAL A 71 -3.43 -11.35 -8.78
C VAL A 71 -2.12 -10.92 -8.14
N TYR A 72 -2.14 -9.97 -7.20
CA TYR A 72 -0.92 -9.53 -6.51
C TYR A 72 -0.33 -10.60 -5.59
N SER A 73 -1.17 -11.47 -5.01
CA SER A 73 -0.70 -12.63 -4.23
C SER A 73 -0.01 -13.66 -5.12
N LEU A 74 -0.57 -13.93 -6.30
CA LEU A 74 0.06 -14.81 -7.29
C LEU A 74 1.40 -14.24 -7.76
N LEU A 75 1.46 -12.94 -8.05
CA LEU A 75 2.70 -12.26 -8.42
C LEU A 75 3.75 -12.33 -7.30
N LEU A 76 3.35 -12.17 -6.03
CA LEU A 76 4.22 -12.34 -4.87
C LEU A 76 4.75 -13.78 -4.75
N ILE A 77 3.91 -14.79 -4.98
CA ILE A 77 4.33 -16.20 -5.00
C ILE A 77 5.34 -16.43 -6.12
N LEU A 78 5.04 -16.00 -7.35
CA LEU A 78 5.93 -16.18 -8.51
C LEU A 78 7.29 -15.50 -8.30
N TRP A 79 7.27 -14.28 -7.74
CA TRP A 79 8.49 -13.57 -7.36
C TRP A 79 9.29 -14.36 -6.31
N TYR A 80 8.64 -14.86 -5.26
CA TYR A 80 9.33 -15.62 -4.21
C TYR A 80 9.88 -16.95 -4.72
N LEU A 81 9.14 -17.66 -5.56
CA LEU A 81 9.60 -18.90 -6.21
C LEU A 81 10.86 -18.66 -7.06
N SER A 82 10.94 -17.50 -7.73
CA SER A 82 12.15 -17.10 -8.48
C SER A 82 13.35 -16.97 -7.55
N ILE A 83 13.17 -16.33 -6.39
CA ILE A 83 14.21 -16.21 -5.34
C ILE A 83 14.59 -17.59 -4.80
N LEU A 84 13.61 -18.46 -4.53
CA LEU A 84 13.82 -19.80 -4.01
C LEU A 84 14.69 -20.64 -4.97
N ILE A 85 14.38 -20.63 -6.26
CA ILE A 85 15.17 -21.36 -7.27
C ILE A 85 16.60 -20.84 -7.30
N MET A 86 16.80 -19.53 -7.30
CA MET A 86 18.16 -18.94 -7.25
C MET A 86 18.92 -19.38 -6.00
N VAL A 87 18.27 -19.37 -4.83
CA VAL A 87 18.87 -19.85 -3.58
C VAL A 87 19.23 -21.33 -3.67
N MET A 88 18.35 -22.18 -4.21
CA MET A 88 18.61 -23.62 -4.36
C MET A 88 19.84 -23.90 -5.25
N VAL A 89 19.95 -23.21 -6.39
CA VAL A 89 21.11 -23.33 -7.29
C VAL A 89 22.39 -22.90 -6.57
N ILE A 90 22.37 -21.73 -5.92
CA ILE A 90 23.54 -21.19 -5.22
C ILE A 90 23.95 -22.06 -4.03
N MET A 91 23.01 -22.63 -3.28
CA MET A 91 23.32 -23.55 -2.18
C MET A 91 24.02 -24.81 -2.67
N GLY A 92 23.68 -25.26 -3.87
CA GLY A 92 24.33 -26.41 -4.50
C GLY A 92 25.75 -26.12 -4.95
N GLU A 93 26.00 -24.94 -5.51
CA GLU A 93 27.33 -24.50 -5.95
C GLU A 93 28.22 -24.04 -4.80
N ASN A 94 27.62 -23.43 -3.78
CA ASN A 94 28.29 -22.93 -2.58
C ASN A 94 27.58 -23.43 -1.31
N PRO A 95 27.97 -24.61 -0.78
CA PRO A 95 27.37 -25.19 0.42
C PRO A 95 27.52 -24.32 1.68
N SER A 96 28.37 -23.30 1.67
CA SER A 96 28.57 -22.37 2.81
C SER A 96 27.74 -21.08 2.70
N PHE A 97 26.76 -21.00 1.79
CA PHE A 97 25.97 -19.80 1.52
C PHE A 97 25.33 -19.16 2.76
N PHE A 98 24.89 -19.95 3.74
CA PHE A 98 24.29 -19.44 4.99
C PHE A 98 25.31 -19.12 6.09
N GLY A 99 26.61 -19.16 5.80
CA GLY A 99 27.68 -18.99 6.80
C GLY A 99 27.99 -20.25 7.61
N PHE A 100 27.35 -21.37 7.28
CA PHE A 100 27.69 -22.71 7.77
C PHE A 100 27.74 -23.68 6.59
N ASN A 101 28.55 -24.73 6.70
CA ASN A 101 28.69 -25.71 5.63
C ASN A 101 27.51 -26.71 5.66
N LEU A 102 26.59 -26.58 4.71
CA LEU A 102 25.43 -27.45 4.60
C LEU A 102 25.84 -28.91 4.35
N ALA A 103 26.90 -29.14 3.57
CA ALA A 103 27.38 -30.48 3.21
C ALA A 103 27.92 -31.26 4.42
N SER A 104 28.42 -30.58 5.45
CA SER A 104 28.87 -31.27 6.67
C SER A 104 27.72 -31.79 7.53
N ILE A 105 26.52 -31.23 7.37
CA ILE A 105 25.33 -31.65 8.12
C ILE A 105 24.48 -32.61 7.26
N PHE A 106 24.34 -32.30 5.98
CA PHE A 106 23.56 -33.06 5.01
C PHE A 106 24.37 -33.23 3.71
N PRO A 107 25.16 -34.32 3.57
CA PRO A 107 26.10 -34.49 2.46
C PRO A 107 25.47 -34.42 1.06
N ASP A 108 24.30 -35.04 0.87
CA ASP A 108 23.64 -35.13 -0.43
C ASP A 108 22.71 -33.95 -0.76
N LEU A 109 22.42 -33.11 0.24
CA LEU A 109 21.43 -32.04 0.10
C LEU A 109 21.85 -30.94 -0.89
N PRO A 110 23.12 -30.46 -0.92
CA PRO A 110 23.54 -29.47 -1.90
C PRO A 110 23.36 -29.92 -3.35
N ASP A 111 23.76 -31.16 -3.67
CA ASP A 111 23.63 -31.71 -5.02
C ASP A 111 22.16 -31.88 -5.42
N LEU A 112 21.32 -32.38 -4.50
CA LEU A 112 19.87 -32.46 -4.70
C LEU A 112 19.24 -31.09 -4.98
N LEU A 113 19.60 -30.07 -4.19
CA LEU A 113 19.10 -28.70 -4.37
C LEU A 113 19.57 -28.09 -5.69
N SER A 114 20.83 -28.31 -6.08
CA SER A 114 21.35 -27.86 -7.37
C SER A 114 20.59 -28.48 -8.54
N LYS A 115 20.43 -29.81 -8.53
CA LYS A 115 19.74 -30.55 -9.59
C LYS A 115 18.28 -30.11 -9.69
N PHE A 116 17.60 -29.96 -8.56
CA PHE A 116 16.21 -29.52 -8.52
C PHE A 116 16.05 -28.07 -8.99
N GLY A 117 16.89 -27.15 -8.50
CA GLY A 117 16.89 -25.75 -8.93
C GLY A 117 17.16 -25.60 -10.43
N ASN A 118 18.14 -26.33 -10.96
CA ASN A 118 18.47 -26.34 -12.38
C ASN A 118 17.35 -26.96 -13.24
N ALA A 119 16.75 -28.05 -12.79
CA ALA A 119 15.62 -28.68 -13.49
C ALA A 119 14.43 -27.73 -13.56
N LEU A 120 14.09 -27.07 -12.45
CA LEU A 120 13.04 -26.05 -12.42
C LEU A 120 13.38 -24.89 -13.34
N GLY A 121 14.58 -24.31 -13.24
CA GLY A 121 14.99 -23.16 -14.05
C GLY A 121 14.97 -23.40 -15.57
N ARG A 122 15.08 -24.66 -16.02
CA ARG A 122 15.03 -25.04 -17.44
C ARG A 122 13.62 -25.22 -18.01
N LEU A 123 12.58 -25.20 -17.17
CA LEU A 123 11.21 -25.33 -17.66
C LEU A 123 10.85 -24.09 -18.50
N ASN A 124 10.31 -24.30 -19.70
CA ASN A 124 9.82 -23.21 -20.57
C ASN A 124 8.86 -22.26 -19.86
N LEU A 125 8.12 -22.78 -18.86
CA LEU A 125 7.24 -21.99 -17.99
C LEU A 125 7.99 -20.86 -17.26
N TRP A 126 9.24 -21.08 -16.84
CA TRP A 126 10.04 -20.07 -16.12
C TRP A 126 10.51 -18.93 -17.01
N ILE A 127 10.74 -19.20 -18.30
CA ILE A 127 11.02 -18.16 -19.29
C ILE A 127 9.79 -17.24 -19.40
N SER A 128 8.59 -17.82 -19.55
CA SER A 128 7.34 -17.06 -19.60
C SER A 128 7.08 -16.26 -18.34
N ILE A 129 7.29 -16.85 -17.14
CA ILE A 129 7.15 -16.14 -15.87
C ILE A 129 8.12 -14.96 -15.79
N SER A 130 9.39 -15.15 -16.18
CA SER A 130 10.40 -14.09 -16.14
C SER A 130 10.03 -12.92 -17.06
N ILE A 131 9.51 -13.22 -18.26
CA ILE A 131 8.99 -12.20 -19.17
C ILE A 131 7.84 -11.43 -18.52
N ILE A 132 6.84 -12.13 -17.97
CA ILE A 132 5.69 -11.50 -17.30
C ILE A 132 6.14 -10.60 -16.14
N LEU A 133 7.04 -11.10 -15.28
CA LEU A 133 7.56 -10.35 -14.14
C LEU A 133 8.34 -9.10 -14.56
N SER A 134 9.04 -9.14 -15.70
CA SER A 134 9.79 -8.01 -16.24
C SER A 134 8.89 -6.84 -16.67
N PHE A 135 7.72 -7.12 -17.23
CA PHE A 135 6.77 -6.09 -17.66
C PHE A 135 6.05 -5.41 -16.49
N ILE A 136 5.82 -6.12 -15.38
CA ILE A 136 4.98 -5.66 -14.26
C ILE A 136 5.77 -4.83 -13.22
N LYS A 137 7.10 -4.63 -13.39
CA LYS A 137 7.97 -4.00 -12.38
C LYS A 137 7.71 -4.56 -10.98
N ILE A 138 7.68 -5.90 -10.89
CA ILE A 138 7.26 -6.64 -9.69
C ILE A 138 7.96 -6.17 -8.42
N ASP A 139 9.25 -5.80 -8.50
CA ASP A 139 10.02 -5.30 -7.35
C ASP A 139 9.34 -4.11 -6.66
N LYS A 140 8.70 -3.20 -7.40
CA LYS A 140 7.96 -2.08 -6.82
C LYS A 140 6.74 -2.54 -6.02
N VAL A 141 6.03 -3.55 -6.52
CA VAL A 141 4.87 -4.14 -5.85
C VAL A 141 5.30 -4.83 -4.56
N ILE A 142 6.40 -5.59 -4.62
CA ILE A 142 6.97 -6.30 -3.45
C ILE A 142 7.44 -5.30 -2.39
N ASP A 143 8.16 -4.25 -2.81
CA ASP A 143 8.61 -3.19 -1.91
C ASP A 143 7.42 -2.49 -1.28
N LEU A 144 6.38 -2.15 -2.04
CA LEU A 144 5.17 -1.53 -1.51
C LEU A 144 4.48 -2.45 -0.50
N ALA A 145 4.26 -3.73 -0.83
CA ALA A 145 3.68 -4.70 0.10
C ALA A 145 4.51 -4.86 1.38
N HIS A 146 5.84 -4.78 1.29
CA HIS A 146 6.72 -4.81 2.45
C HIS A 146 6.61 -3.53 3.30
N ILE A 147 6.57 -2.36 2.67
CA ILE A 147 6.40 -1.07 3.35
C ILE A 147 5.05 -1.05 4.08
N VAL A 148 3.98 -1.50 3.43
CA VAL A 148 2.65 -1.63 4.06
C VAL A 148 2.74 -2.56 5.28
N LYS A 149 3.40 -3.72 5.17
CA LYS A 149 3.65 -4.61 6.32
C LYS A 149 4.42 -3.89 7.44
N LEU A 150 5.48 -3.16 7.11
CA LEU A 150 6.29 -2.45 8.09
C LEU A 150 5.49 -1.36 8.80
N TYR A 151 4.71 -0.56 8.09
CA TYR A 151 3.86 0.47 8.68
C TYR A 151 2.76 -0.13 9.58
N LEU A 152 2.13 -1.23 9.13
CA LEU A 152 1.04 -1.87 9.86
C LEU A 152 1.50 -2.69 11.07
N GLY A 153 2.78 -3.05 11.12
CA GLY A 153 3.37 -3.85 12.19
C GLY A 153 3.37 -3.18 13.56
N VAL A 154 3.50 -4.01 14.60
CA VAL A 154 3.51 -3.59 16.02
C VAL A 154 4.86 -3.84 16.70
N ASN A 155 5.87 -4.30 15.96
CA ASN A 155 7.22 -4.44 16.50
C ASN A 155 7.90 -3.07 16.62
N GLN A 156 9.00 -2.99 17.38
CA GLN A 156 9.72 -1.74 17.66
C GLN A 156 10.13 -0.99 16.39
N LYS A 157 10.60 -1.70 15.36
CA LYS A 157 11.02 -1.11 14.09
C LYS A 157 9.83 -0.48 13.34
N SER A 158 8.72 -1.21 13.26
CA SER A 158 7.46 -0.74 12.69
C SER A 158 6.93 0.51 13.41
N LEU A 159 6.94 0.49 14.74
CA LEU A 159 6.51 1.64 15.55
C LEU A 159 7.41 2.86 15.31
N SER A 160 8.73 2.68 15.26
CA SER A 160 9.67 3.76 14.97
C SER A 160 9.44 4.38 13.59
N LEU A 161 9.28 3.56 12.54
CA LEU A 161 8.99 4.05 11.19
C LEU A 161 7.65 4.79 11.13
N LYS A 162 6.60 4.24 11.77
CA LYS A 162 5.30 4.89 11.88
C LYS A 162 5.40 6.25 12.58
N SER A 163 6.11 6.34 13.71
CA SER A 163 6.32 7.61 14.42
C SER A 163 7.01 8.65 13.56
N LYS A 164 8.05 8.28 12.79
CA LYS A 164 8.72 9.21 11.86
C LYS A 164 7.79 9.76 10.78
N VAL A 165 6.94 8.89 10.21
CA VAL A 165 5.93 9.31 9.23
C VAL A 165 4.92 10.27 9.87
N ARG A 166 4.41 9.92 11.05
CA ARG A 166 3.45 10.74 11.80
C ARG A 166 4.01 12.12 12.12
N GLU A 167 5.21 12.18 12.70
CA GLU A 167 5.90 13.43 13.06
C GLU A 167 6.05 14.36 11.86
N ARG A 168 6.53 13.83 10.72
CA ARG A 168 6.71 14.63 9.50
C ARG A 168 5.40 15.24 9.00
N ILE A 169 4.35 14.43 8.92
CA ILE A 169 3.06 14.87 8.39
C ILE A 169 2.38 15.84 9.36
N ILE A 170 2.46 15.59 10.67
CA ILE A 170 1.95 16.51 11.70
C ILE A 170 2.67 17.86 11.62
N TYR A 171 4.00 17.86 11.52
CA TYR A 171 4.77 19.09 11.38
C TYR A 171 4.32 19.92 10.17
N LEU A 172 4.16 19.29 9.00
CA LEU A 172 3.67 19.96 7.80
C LEU A 172 2.23 20.48 7.97
N LEU A 173 1.35 19.66 8.56
CA LEU A 173 -0.04 20.02 8.78
C LEU A 173 -0.17 21.21 9.74
N GLU A 174 0.59 21.21 10.84
CA GLU A 174 0.65 22.33 11.79
C GLU A 174 1.18 23.60 11.15
N ASP A 175 2.17 23.49 10.26
CA ASP A 175 2.71 24.64 9.54
C ASP A 175 1.65 25.26 8.61
N VAL A 176 0.97 24.43 7.81
CA VAL A 176 -0.14 24.87 6.95
C VAL A 176 -1.29 25.45 7.81
N LEU A 177 -1.61 24.87 8.95
CA LEU A 177 -2.72 25.38 9.77
C LEU A 177 -2.44 26.75 10.40
N LYS A 178 -1.21 27.27 10.41
CA LYS A 178 -0.94 28.65 10.85
C LYS A 178 -1.55 29.66 9.89
N ASP A 179 -1.33 29.45 8.59
CA ASP A 179 -1.60 30.46 7.57
C ASP A 179 -2.96 30.30 6.88
N TYR A 180 -3.61 29.13 6.99
CA TYR A 180 -4.86 28.84 6.30
C TYR A 180 -6.03 28.62 7.28
N GLU A 181 -7.21 29.12 6.94
CA GLU A 181 -8.46 28.89 7.69
C GLU A 181 -9.14 27.57 7.33
N ASN A 182 -9.04 27.19 6.06
CA ASN A 182 -9.65 25.98 5.51
C ASN A 182 -8.56 25.04 5.01
N VAL A 183 -8.36 23.92 5.71
CA VAL A 183 -7.37 22.90 5.33
C VAL A 183 -8.10 21.63 4.91
N THR A 184 -7.75 21.12 3.73
CA THR A 184 -8.23 19.83 3.23
C THR A 184 -7.05 18.88 3.08
N VAL A 185 -7.09 17.76 3.80
CA VAL A 185 -6.14 16.66 3.62
C VAL A 185 -6.68 15.75 2.52
N VAL A 186 -5.91 15.60 1.45
CA VAL A 186 -6.23 14.67 0.36
C VAL A 186 -5.26 13.51 0.42
N ALA A 187 -5.77 12.29 0.52
CA ALA A 187 -4.96 11.09 0.62
C ALA A 187 -5.34 10.08 -0.48
N HIS A 188 -4.33 9.45 -1.06
CA HIS A 188 -4.49 8.49 -2.16
C HIS A 188 -3.85 7.15 -1.81
N SER A 189 -4.44 6.05 -2.27
CA SER A 189 -3.89 4.71 -2.12
C SER A 189 -3.58 4.37 -0.65
N PHE A 190 -2.36 3.88 -0.37
CA PHE A 190 -1.89 3.63 1.00
C PHE A 190 -1.75 4.90 1.85
N GLY A 191 -1.59 6.07 1.23
CA GLY A 191 -1.62 7.36 1.92
C GLY A 191 -2.92 7.58 2.69
N VAL A 192 -4.04 6.97 2.26
CA VAL A 192 -5.30 6.98 3.00
C VAL A 192 -5.15 6.33 4.38
N THR A 193 -4.43 5.22 4.47
CA THR A 193 -4.18 4.55 5.76
C THR A 193 -3.32 5.41 6.67
N ILE A 194 -2.28 6.04 6.12
CA ILE A 194 -1.37 6.93 6.86
C ILE A 194 -2.13 8.16 7.37
N ALA A 195 -2.85 8.86 6.50
CA ALA A 195 -3.61 10.04 6.87
C ALA A 195 -4.72 9.70 7.88
N THR A 196 -5.40 8.57 7.74
CA THR A 196 -6.40 8.12 8.72
C THR A 196 -5.79 7.86 10.09
N ASP A 197 -4.65 7.16 10.15
CA ASP A 197 -3.92 6.90 11.41
C ASP A 197 -3.50 8.21 12.09
N ILE A 198 -3.01 9.19 11.34
CA ILE A 198 -2.59 10.48 11.89
C ILE A 198 -3.79 11.32 12.35
N LEU A 199 -4.79 11.49 11.47
CA LEU A 199 -5.94 12.34 11.74
C LEU A 199 -6.84 11.77 12.85
N ALA A 200 -6.77 10.46 13.14
CA ALA A 200 -7.47 9.88 14.27
C ALA A 200 -7.03 10.50 15.62
N ASP A 201 -5.74 10.78 15.78
CA ASP A 201 -5.17 11.38 17.00
C ASP A 201 -4.93 12.89 16.91
N TYR A 202 -5.13 13.49 15.74
CA TYR A 202 -4.81 14.88 15.51
C TYR A 202 -5.90 15.81 16.04
N TYR A 203 -5.53 16.75 16.92
CA TYR A 203 -6.45 17.75 17.46
C TYR A 203 -6.04 19.15 17.01
N SER A 204 -6.98 19.90 16.46
CA SER A 204 -6.79 21.30 16.05
C SER A 204 -8.01 22.14 16.39
N LEU A 205 -7.77 23.41 16.68
CA LEU A 205 -8.83 24.42 16.84
C LEU A 205 -9.51 24.74 15.50
N LYS A 206 -8.82 24.49 14.37
CA LYS A 206 -9.34 24.72 13.03
C LYS A 206 -9.88 23.41 12.43
N PRO A 207 -11.10 23.41 11.86
CA PRO A 207 -11.68 22.22 11.27
C PRO A 207 -10.93 21.75 10.02
N ILE A 208 -10.79 20.44 9.88
CA ILE A 208 -10.13 19.78 8.74
C ILE A 208 -11.18 19.04 7.91
N LYS A 209 -11.09 19.22 6.58
CA LYS A 209 -11.77 18.35 5.61
C LYS A 209 -10.83 17.21 5.22
N TYR A 210 -11.35 16.01 5.06
CA TYR A 210 -10.58 14.85 4.64
C TYR A 210 -11.16 14.25 3.37
N ILE A 211 -10.34 14.07 2.35
CA ILE A 211 -10.72 13.44 1.09
C ILE A 211 -9.84 12.21 0.89
N THR A 212 -10.47 11.05 0.65
CA THR A 212 -9.76 9.81 0.38
C THR A 212 -10.03 9.32 -1.03
N LEU A 213 -8.98 8.87 -1.73
CA LEU A 213 -9.02 8.48 -3.13
C LEU A 213 -8.48 7.05 -3.28
N GLY A 214 -9.32 6.10 -3.68
CA GLY A 214 -8.90 4.72 -3.93
C GLY A 214 -8.21 4.07 -2.71
N GLY A 215 -8.75 4.27 -1.51
CA GLY A 215 -8.17 3.72 -0.28
C GLY A 215 -8.40 2.21 -0.12
N GLN A 216 -7.62 1.60 0.79
CA GLN A 216 -7.73 0.17 1.16
C GLN A 216 -8.13 -0.03 2.63
N LEU A 217 -8.78 0.97 3.24
CA LEU A 217 -9.05 0.95 4.69
C LEU A 217 -9.88 -0.26 5.13
N ARG A 218 -10.83 -0.74 4.30
CA ARG A 218 -11.61 -1.94 4.61
C ARG A 218 -10.71 -3.15 4.80
N VAL A 219 -9.93 -3.44 3.76
CA VAL A 219 -9.05 -4.60 3.64
C VAL A 219 -7.99 -4.58 4.73
N LEU A 220 -7.32 -3.44 4.90
CA LEU A 220 -6.28 -3.28 5.90
C LEU A 220 -6.84 -3.23 7.34
N GLY A 221 -8.07 -2.75 7.50
CA GLY A 221 -8.82 -2.79 8.76
C GLY A 221 -9.16 -4.21 9.18
N TYR A 222 -9.66 -5.06 8.27
CA TYR A 222 -9.86 -6.49 8.56
C TYR A 222 -8.57 -7.17 9.04
N LYS A 223 -7.45 -6.80 8.41
CA LYS A 223 -6.14 -7.33 8.77
C LYS A 223 -5.63 -6.83 10.12
N ASN A 224 -5.85 -5.55 10.46
CA ASN A 224 -5.28 -4.90 11.64
C ASN A 224 -6.37 -4.24 12.49
N GLN A 225 -6.66 -4.83 13.66
CA GLN A 225 -7.65 -4.32 14.59
C GLN A 225 -7.34 -2.90 15.08
N TRP A 226 -6.06 -2.54 15.22
CA TRP A 226 -5.69 -1.19 15.64
C TRP A 226 -6.13 -0.14 14.60
N LEU A 227 -6.03 -0.44 13.30
CA LEU A 227 -6.47 0.46 12.24
C LEU A 227 -7.99 0.65 12.25
N GLN A 228 -8.77 -0.39 12.60
CA GLN A 228 -10.22 -0.23 12.81
C GLN A 228 -10.54 0.72 13.95
N LYS A 229 -9.72 0.74 15.01
CA LYS A 229 -9.88 1.69 16.12
C LYS A 229 -9.59 3.11 15.65
N GLU A 230 -8.53 3.32 14.86
CA GLU A 230 -8.21 4.64 14.31
C GLU A 230 -9.29 5.16 13.36
N ILE A 231 -9.87 4.30 12.52
CA ILE A 231 -11.00 4.67 11.65
C ILE A 231 -12.20 5.16 12.47
N LYS A 232 -12.55 4.46 13.56
CA LYS A 232 -13.65 4.87 14.46
C LYS A 232 -13.31 6.18 15.16
N LYS A 233 -12.11 6.29 15.71
CA LYS A 233 -11.62 7.49 16.39
C LYS A 233 -11.63 8.72 15.49
N LEU A 234 -11.22 8.58 14.23
CA LEU A 234 -11.25 9.65 13.24
C LEU A 234 -12.67 10.21 13.03
N ILE A 235 -13.68 9.36 12.97
CA ILE A 235 -15.07 9.78 12.75
C ILE A 235 -15.62 10.53 13.96
N GLU A 236 -15.20 10.12 15.14
CA GLU A 236 -15.54 10.76 16.41
C GLU A 236 -14.71 12.03 16.68
N ASN A 237 -13.63 12.27 15.92
CA ASN A 237 -12.75 13.41 16.12
C ASN A 237 -13.45 14.75 15.79
N ASP A 238 -13.46 15.67 16.75
CA ASP A 238 -14.06 17.00 16.62
C ASP A 238 -13.34 17.92 15.64
N SER A 239 -12.05 17.69 15.42
CA SER A 239 -11.26 18.41 14.42
C SER A 239 -11.67 18.04 12.99
N LEU A 240 -12.30 16.88 12.80
CA LEU A 240 -12.80 16.44 11.49
C LEU A 240 -14.17 17.05 11.21
N LEU A 241 -14.22 17.93 10.21
CA LEU A 241 -15.46 18.52 9.71
C LEU A 241 -16.23 17.56 8.82
N THR A 242 -15.55 17.00 7.82
CA THR A 242 -16.14 16.06 6.88
C THR A 242 -15.07 15.14 6.31
N TRP A 243 -15.48 13.91 6.00
CA TRP A 243 -14.70 12.92 5.29
C TRP A 243 -15.45 12.45 4.04
N ILE A 244 -14.90 12.76 2.87
CA ILE A 244 -15.44 12.35 1.57
C ILE A 244 -14.53 11.26 0.98
N ASN A 245 -15.04 10.05 0.87
CA ASN A 245 -14.36 8.92 0.24
C ASN A 245 -14.78 8.78 -1.21
N TYR A 246 -13.83 8.86 -2.14
CA TYR A 246 -14.03 8.53 -3.55
C TYR A 246 -13.44 7.16 -3.87
N TYR A 247 -14.23 6.31 -4.50
CA TYR A 247 -13.83 4.96 -4.88
C TYR A 247 -14.43 4.57 -6.23
N SER A 248 -13.91 3.51 -6.84
CA SER A 248 -14.45 2.92 -8.06
C SER A 248 -14.46 1.40 -7.95
N SER A 249 -15.50 0.75 -8.48
CA SER A 249 -15.53 -0.71 -8.61
C SER A 249 -14.48 -1.23 -9.61
N ASP A 250 -13.98 -0.36 -10.47
CA ASP A 250 -13.01 -0.69 -11.51
C ASP A 250 -11.56 -0.46 -11.04
N ASP A 251 -11.38 0.09 -9.84
CA ASP A 251 -10.10 0.11 -9.16
C ASP A 251 -9.92 -1.22 -8.40
N TRP A 252 -8.95 -2.02 -8.82
CA TRP A 252 -8.62 -3.31 -8.18
C TRP A 252 -7.55 -3.15 -7.08
N LEU A 253 -6.98 -1.94 -6.96
CA LEU A 253 -5.96 -1.58 -5.97
C LEU A 253 -6.54 -0.72 -4.83
N GLY A 254 -7.67 -0.07 -5.07
CA GLY A 254 -8.44 0.71 -4.10
C GLY A 254 -9.91 0.42 -4.31
N GLY A 255 -10.71 0.32 -3.26
CA GLY A 255 -12.11 -0.11 -3.41
C GLY A 255 -13.00 0.56 -2.42
N ASP A 256 -14.27 0.14 -2.40
CA ASP A 256 -15.20 0.69 -1.41
C ASP A 256 -14.68 0.40 -0.02
N SER A 257 -14.20 1.47 0.62
CA SER A 257 -13.55 1.40 1.91
C SER A 257 -14.62 1.15 2.97
N TRP A 258 -15.71 1.91 2.92
CA TRP A 258 -16.81 1.86 3.88
C TRP A 258 -18.03 2.57 3.31
N SER A 259 -19.22 2.09 3.68
CA SER A 259 -20.51 2.70 3.37
C SER A 259 -20.96 3.65 4.49
N LYS A 260 -21.93 4.53 4.20
CA LYS A 260 -22.56 5.37 5.25
C LYS A 260 -23.18 4.55 6.39
N GLN A 261 -23.60 3.32 6.10
CA GLN A 261 -24.23 2.44 7.08
C GLN A 261 -23.23 1.95 8.14
N ASP A 262 -21.94 1.89 7.80
CA ASP A 262 -20.90 1.39 8.70
C ASP A 262 -20.60 2.33 9.87
N PHE A 263 -20.93 3.62 9.74
CA PHE A 263 -20.55 4.64 10.72
C PHE A 263 -21.71 5.46 11.29
N ASN A 264 -22.89 5.41 10.68
CA ASN A 264 -24.05 6.22 11.06
C ASN A 264 -23.70 7.70 11.37
N SER A 265 -22.75 8.27 10.60
CA SER A 265 -22.20 9.60 10.84
C SER A 265 -22.51 10.54 9.68
N LYS A 266 -22.92 11.77 10.02
CA LYS A 266 -23.12 12.85 9.03
C LYS A 266 -21.80 13.39 8.48
N LYS A 267 -20.68 13.15 9.18
CA LYS A 267 -19.34 13.59 8.75
C LYS A 267 -18.85 12.79 7.54
N PHE A 268 -19.25 11.52 7.41
CA PHE A 268 -18.75 10.61 6.38
C PHE A 268 -19.68 10.53 5.16
N THR A 269 -19.10 10.61 3.96
CA THR A 269 -19.79 10.35 2.70
C THR A 269 -18.91 9.54 1.75
N SER A 270 -19.42 8.41 1.28
CA SER A 270 -18.78 7.62 0.21
C SER A 270 -19.42 7.97 -1.13
N LYS A 271 -18.59 8.26 -2.15
CA LYS A 271 -18.98 8.67 -3.50
C LYS A 271 -18.33 7.73 -4.53
N PRO A 272 -19.12 6.89 -5.22
CA PRO A 272 -18.60 6.10 -6.32
C PRO A 272 -18.22 6.99 -7.51
N ILE A 273 -17.17 6.62 -8.22
CA ILE A 273 -16.74 7.21 -9.49
C ILE A 273 -16.73 6.11 -10.55
N GLU A 274 -17.34 6.38 -11.70
CA GLU A 274 -17.25 5.52 -12.87
C GLU A 274 -15.92 5.77 -13.61
N LEU A 275 -15.13 4.71 -13.78
CA LEU A 275 -13.86 4.75 -14.50
C LEU A 275 -13.94 3.81 -15.71
N LYS A 276 -13.97 4.36 -16.93
CA LYS A 276 -14.06 3.55 -18.15
C LYS A 276 -12.68 3.08 -18.62
N PHE A 277 -12.21 1.98 -18.04
CA PHE A 277 -10.95 1.33 -18.41
C PHE A 277 -11.16 -0.15 -18.75
N ASP A 278 -10.34 -0.69 -19.64
CA ASP A 278 -10.35 -2.12 -19.97
C ASP A 278 -9.73 -2.99 -18.84
N ARG A 279 -9.81 -4.32 -18.95
CA ARG A 279 -9.32 -5.25 -17.92
C ARG A 279 -7.80 -5.19 -17.73
N LEU A 280 -7.04 -4.96 -18.80
CA LEU A 280 -5.57 -4.89 -18.73
C LEU A 280 -5.14 -3.59 -18.05
N GLU A 281 -5.82 -2.49 -18.35
CA GLU A 281 -5.56 -1.19 -17.74
C GLU A 281 -5.88 -1.16 -16.24
N ARG A 282 -6.96 -1.84 -15.83
CA ARG A 282 -7.29 -2.08 -14.41
C ARG A 282 -6.19 -2.88 -13.73
N LEU A 283 -5.75 -3.97 -14.36
CA LEU A 283 -4.66 -4.81 -13.85
C LEU A 283 -3.35 -4.03 -13.68
N LEU A 284 -3.02 -3.18 -14.65
CA LEU A 284 -1.82 -2.32 -14.62
C LEU A 284 -1.96 -1.13 -13.66
N GLY A 285 -3.08 -1.00 -12.95
CA GLY A 285 -3.30 0.06 -11.96
C GLY A 285 -3.57 1.45 -12.57
N LYS A 286 -3.90 1.55 -13.87
CA LYS A 286 -4.21 2.84 -14.49
C LYS A 286 -5.45 3.49 -13.86
N THR A 287 -6.46 2.69 -13.53
CA THR A 287 -7.66 3.15 -12.80
C THR A 287 -7.29 3.75 -11.45
N HIS A 288 -6.36 3.12 -10.74
CA HIS A 288 -5.89 3.58 -9.45
C HIS A 288 -5.15 4.93 -9.51
N LEU A 289 -4.43 5.21 -10.59
CA LEU A 289 -3.77 6.50 -10.80
C LEU A 289 -4.72 7.59 -11.33
N HIS A 290 -5.86 7.20 -11.92
CA HIS A 290 -6.76 8.14 -12.57
C HIS A 290 -7.32 9.21 -11.63
N TYR A 291 -7.49 8.91 -10.35
CA TYR A 291 -7.92 9.88 -9.33
C TYR A 291 -7.02 11.13 -9.28
N LEU A 292 -5.74 11.00 -9.60
CA LEU A 292 -4.77 12.11 -9.58
C LEU A 292 -4.77 12.91 -10.88
N TYR A 293 -5.07 12.27 -12.02
CA TYR A 293 -5.07 12.91 -13.33
C TYR A 293 -6.40 13.58 -13.69
N TYR A 294 -7.50 13.09 -13.13
CA TYR A 294 -8.84 13.66 -13.35
C TYR A 294 -9.51 13.94 -12.00
N PRO A 295 -9.22 15.12 -11.40
CA PRO A 295 -9.56 15.39 -10.01
C PRO A 295 -11.03 15.80 -9.87
N ILE A 296 -11.96 14.87 -10.06
CA ILE A 296 -13.40 15.06 -9.81
C ILE A 296 -13.63 15.57 -8.37
N TRP A 297 -12.74 15.18 -7.45
CA TRP A 297 -12.73 15.61 -6.06
C TRP A 297 -12.32 17.08 -5.87
N ALA A 298 -11.68 17.74 -6.84
CA ALA A 298 -11.29 19.15 -6.73
C ALA A 298 -12.50 20.08 -6.56
N GLY A 299 -13.66 19.69 -7.10
CA GLY A 299 -14.91 20.40 -6.88
C GLY A 299 -15.33 20.48 -5.39
N ALA A 300 -14.86 19.53 -4.56
CA ALA A 300 -15.14 19.51 -3.12
C ALA A 300 -14.15 20.35 -2.28
N LEU A 301 -13.10 20.89 -2.91
CA LEU A 301 -12.16 21.83 -2.25
C LEU A 301 -12.77 23.24 -2.15
N MET A 302 -13.70 23.57 -3.06
CA MET A 302 -14.34 24.88 -3.17
C MET A 302 -15.50 25.05 -2.19
#